data_AF-A0A1D1ZGQ8-F1
#
_entry.id   AF-A0A1D1ZGQ8-F1
#
_cell.length_a   1.000
_cell.length_b   1.000
_cell.length_c   1.000
_cell.angle_alpha   90.00
_cell.angle_beta   90.00
_cell.angle_gamma   90.00
#
_symmetry.space_group_name_H-M   'P 1'
#
loop_
_entity.id
_entity.type
_entity.pdbx_description
1 polymer ?
#
loop_
_entity_poly.entity_id
_entity_poly.type
_entity_poly.pdbx_seq_one_letter_code
_entity_poly.pdbx_strand_id
1 'polypeptide(L)'
;GDTIDRASSGSDRASSVSDRATILASAGGTFELGFFSPPGSRKRYVGIWFKNIPVDNVVWVANNRSPLNDSTGVLKLGGDGKLVIQDKAGGAVWSSSAGAAGASNPVAQLLDSGN
;
A
#
# COMPACT_ATOMS: atom_id res chain seq x y z
N GLY A 1 -9.37 18.10 51.06
CA GLY A 1 -9.50 19.21 50.13
C GLY A 1 -8.33 19.18 49.18
N ASP A 2 -8.51 18.39 48.13
CA ASP A 2 -8.07 18.55 46.74
C ASP A 2 -6.76 19.29 46.45
N THR A 3 -5.84 18.56 45.82
CA THR A 3 -5.18 19.06 44.61
C THR A 3 -5.04 17.91 43.62
N ILE A 4 -5.76 18.06 42.52
CA ILE A 4 -5.90 17.15 41.39
C ILE A 4 -4.57 17.02 40.64
N ASP A 5 -4.22 15.77 40.32
CA ASP A 5 -3.12 15.39 39.44
C ASP A 5 -3.19 16.13 38.11
N ARG A 6 -2.05 16.72 37.73
CA ARG A 6 -1.83 17.34 36.43
C ARG A 6 -1.87 16.23 35.38
N ALA A 7 -3.03 16.02 34.75
CA ALA A 7 -3.11 15.26 33.52
C ALA A 7 -2.29 16.01 32.46
N SER A 8 -1.09 15.50 32.15
CA SER A 8 -0.41 15.84 30.91
C SER A 8 -1.31 15.35 29.78
N SER A 9 -2.10 16.25 29.21
CA SER A 9 -2.81 16.04 27.96
C SER A 9 -1.79 16.02 26.81
N GLY A 10 -0.96 14.98 26.79
CA GLY A 10 -0.22 14.58 25.61
C GLY A 10 -1.17 13.77 24.74
N SER A 11 -2.15 14.41 24.10
CA SER A 11 -2.65 13.83 22.86
C SER A 11 -1.57 14.10 21.82
N ASP A 12 -0.54 13.27 21.86
CA ASP A 12 0.42 13.15 20.78
C ASP A 12 -0.41 12.74 19.56
N ARG A 13 -0.83 13.73 18.78
CA ARG A 13 -1.35 13.56 17.42
C ARG A 13 -0.26 13.04 16.46
N ALA A 14 0.68 12.25 16.96
CA ALA A 14 1.56 11.40 16.18
C ALA A 14 0.83 10.09 15.85
N SER A 15 -0.31 10.19 15.17
CA SER A 15 -1.01 9.04 14.61
C SER A 15 -1.38 9.33 13.15
N SER A 16 -0.36 9.54 12.33
CA SER A 16 -0.53 9.56 10.87
C SER A 16 0.74 9.13 10.13
N VAL A 17 1.51 8.18 10.69
CA VAL A 17 2.44 7.42 9.85
C VAL A 17 1.68 6.18 9.40
N SER A 18 1.11 6.22 8.20
CA SER A 18 0.81 4.98 7.49
C SER A 18 2.12 4.23 7.34
N ASP A 19 2.24 3.03 7.89
CA ASP A 19 3.38 2.17 7.60
C ASP A 19 3.33 1.84 6.10
N ARG A 20 4.30 2.37 5.34
CA ARG A 20 4.41 2.24 3.88
C ARG A 20 5.69 1.53 3.50
N ALA A 21 5.60 0.68 2.49
CA ALA A 21 6.74 0.08 1.83
C ALA A 21 6.58 0.29 0.32
N THR A 22 7.29 1.28 -0.22
CA THR A 22 7.30 1.63 -1.65
C THR A 22 8.01 0.54 -2.46
N ILE A 23 7.41 0.13 -3.57
CA ILE A 23 7.93 -0.87 -4.51
C ILE A 23 8.28 -0.21 -5.84
N LEU A 24 7.42 0.67 -6.34
CA LEU A 24 7.63 1.42 -7.57
C LEU A 24 7.42 2.90 -7.31
N ALA A 25 8.21 3.73 -7.97
CA ALA A 25 8.00 5.16 -8.05
C ALA A 25 7.89 5.54 -9.53
N SER A 26 7.00 6.47 -9.85
CA SER A 26 6.95 7.05 -11.19
C SER A 26 8.23 7.84 -11.46
N ALA A 27 8.64 7.93 -12.74
CA ALA A 27 9.92 8.52 -13.10
C ALA A 27 10.05 10.00 -12.66
N GLY A 28 8.97 10.78 -12.79
CA GLY A 28 8.88 12.16 -12.30
C GLY A 28 8.64 12.29 -10.80
N GLY A 29 8.46 11.19 -10.06
CA GLY A 29 8.27 11.20 -8.61
C GLY A 29 6.91 11.73 -8.16
N THR A 30 5.89 11.69 -9.02
CA THR A 30 4.52 12.11 -8.70
C THR A 30 3.80 11.04 -7.88
N PHE A 31 3.90 9.79 -8.31
CA PHE A 31 3.20 8.66 -7.72
C PHE A 31 4.17 7.60 -7.21
N GLU A 32 3.73 6.91 -6.15
CA GLU A 32 4.36 5.72 -5.64
C GLU A 32 3.33 4.60 -5.52
N LEU A 33 3.79 3.38 -5.76
CA LEU A 33 3.02 2.16 -5.57
C LEU A 33 3.74 1.29 -4.54
N GLY A 34 2.98 0.70 -3.64
CA GLY A 34 3.53 -0.25 -2.68
C GLY A 34 2.52 -0.71 -1.64
N PHE A 35 3.04 -1.30 -0.58
CA PHE A 35 2.21 -1.72 0.54
C PHE A 35 1.98 -0.58 1.52
N PHE A 36 0.78 -0.55 2.12
CA PHE A 36 0.50 0.32 3.25
C PHE A 36 -0.47 -0.29 4.26
N SER A 37 -0.40 0.19 5.50
CA SER A 37 -1.40 -0.06 6.54
C SER A 37 -2.05 1.25 6.99
N PRO A 38 -3.40 1.35 7.02
CA PRO A 38 -4.08 2.49 7.62
C PRO A 38 -3.71 2.65 9.11
N PRO A 39 -3.68 3.88 9.66
CA PRO A 39 -3.39 4.12 11.07
C PRO A 39 -4.27 3.27 11.99
N GLY A 40 -3.66 2.62 12.97
CA GLY A 40 -4.37 1.76 13.94
C GLY A 40 -4.86 0.42 13.39
N SER A 41 -4.58 0.09 12.12
CA SER A 41 -5.00 -1.17 11.51
C SER A 41 -3.81 -2.09 11.24
N ARG A 42 -4.00 -3.39 11.50
CA ARG A 42 -3.08 -4.45 11.03
C ARG A 42 -3.36 -4.88 9.60
N LYS A 43 -4.44 -4.38 8.98
CA LYS A 43 -4.79 -4.72 7.61
C LYS A 43 -3.79 -4.07 6.66
N ARG A 44 -3.26 -4.88 5.74
CA ARG A 44 -2.26 -4.46 4.77
C ARG A 44 -2.86 -4.47 3.36
N TYR A 45 -2.56 -3.41 2.62
CA TYR A 45 -3.08 -3.17 1.28
C TYR A 45 -1.93 -2.88 0.32
N VAL A 46 -2.18 -3.07 -0.98
CA VAL A 46 -1.38 -2.48 -2.04
C VAL A 46 -2.17 -1.34 -2.65
N GLY A 47 -1.53 -0.19 -2.82
CA GLY A 47 -2.16 0.98 -3.41
C GLY A 47 -1.17 1.89 -4.13
N ILE A 48 -1.74 2.93 -4.73
CA ILE A 48 -1.02 4.04 -5.37
C ILE A 48 -1.34 5.30 -4.58
N TRP A 49 -0.32 6.12 -4.31
CA TRP A 49 -0.47 7.40 -3.63
C TRP A 49 0.38 8.50 -4.25
N PHE A 50 -0.01 9.75 -4.03
CA PHE A 50 0.86 10.89 -4.34
C PHE A 50 2.05 10.91 -3.39
N LYS A 51 3.27 10.97 -3.93
CA LYS A 51 4.51 10.98 -3.13
C LYS A 51 4.61 12.20 -2.21
N ASN A 52 4.29 13.38 -2.75
CA ASN A 52 4.56 14.66 -2.09
C ASN A 52 3.35 15.25 -1.35
N ILE A 53 2.28 14.47 -1.16
CA ILE A 53 1.09 14.88 -0.38
C ILE A 53 1.10 14.09 0.94
N PRO A 54 1.13 14.75 2.10
CA PRO A 54 1.41 14.06 3.37
C PRO A 54 0.22 13.28 3.96
N VAL A 55 -1.03 13.64 3.62
CA VAL A 55 -2.25 13.07 4.21
C VAL A 55 -3.27 12.80 3.10
N ASP A 56 -4.13 11.80 3.28
CA ASP A 56 -5.26 11.44 2.38
C ASP A 56 -4.87 11.38 0.89
N ASN A 57 -3.68 10.83 0.62
CA ASN A 57 -3.03 10.84 -0.68
C ASN A 57 -3.13 9.52 -1.44
N VAL A 58 -3.79 8.51 -0.88
CA VAL A 58 -4.03 7.22 -1.55
C VAL A 58 -5.14 7.41 -2.58
N VAL A 59 -4.83 7.18 -3.86
CA VAL A 59 -5.78 7.38 -4.98
C VAL A 59 -6.36 6.08 -5.51
N TRP A 60 -5.70 4.95 -5.24
CA TRP A 60 -6.16 3.64 -5.69
C TRP A 60 -5.69 2.53 -4.76
N VAL A 61 -6.51 1.48 -4.60
CA VAL A 61 -6.23 0.32 -3.74
C VAL A 61 -6.63 -0.97 -4.45
N ALA A 62 -5.67 -1.87 -4.67
CA ALA A 62 -5.87 -3.13 -5.37
C ALA A 62 -6.80 -4.07 -4.61
N ASN A 63 -6.39 -4.45 -3.40
CA ASN A 63 -7.05 -5.47 -2.57
C ASN A 63 -8.01 -4.86 -1.53
N ASN A 64 -8.76 -3.81 -1.91
CA ASN A 64 -9.70 -3.12 -1.01
C ASN A 64 -10.78 -4.06 -0.42
N ARG A 65 -11.18 -5.08 -1.17
CA ARG A 65 -12.18 -6.07 -0.72
C ARG A 65 -11.59 -7.21 0.13
N SER A 66 -10.29 -7.50 -0.04
CA SER A 66 -9.62 -8.64 0.57
C SER A 66 -8.24 -8.23 1.12
N PRO A 67 -8.20 -7.43 2.20
CA PRO A 67 -6.94 -7.04 2.81
C PRO A 67 -6.15 -8.22 3.34
N LEU A 68 -4.83 -8.08 3.32
CA LEU A 68 -3.95 -8.98 4.06
C LEU A 68 -4.08 -8.73 5.56
N ASN A 69 -3.83 -9.75 6.37
CA ASN A 69 -3.96 -9.70 7.82
C ASN A 69 -2.68 -9.28 8.56
N ASP A 70 -1.57 -9.18 7.84
CA ASP A 70 -0.24 -8.84 8.34
C ASP A 70 0.63 -8.22 7.23
N SER A 71 1.90 -7.92 7.56
CA SER A 71 2.88 -7.33 6.65
C SER A 71 3.67 -8.35 5.81
N THR A 72 3.31 -9.63 5.84
CA THR A 72 4.10 -10.71 5.21
C THR A 72 3.69 -11.03 3.78
N GLY A 73 2.62 -10.41 3.28
CA GLY A 73 2.18 -10.61 1.91
C GLY A 73 3.15 -10.06 0.86
N VAL A 74 3.03 -10.58 -0.35
CA VAL A 74 3.97 -10.32 -1.45
C VAL A 74 3.22 -9.82 -2.67
N LEU A 75 3.75 -8.78 -3.32
CA LEU A 75 3.29 -8.31 -4.62
C LEU A 75 4.28 -8.85 -5.66
N LYS A 76 3.75 -9.56 -6.67
CA LYS A 76 4.58 -10.14 -7.72
C LYS A 76 3.99 -9.92 -9.10
N LEU A 77 4.86 -9.91 -10.10
CA LEU A 77 4.49 -9.98 -11.50
C LEU A 77 4.59 -11.45 -11.95
N GLY A 78 3.46 -12.02 -12.35
CA GLY A 78 3.38 -13.36 -12.92
C GLY A 78 4.01 -13.42 -14.31
N GLY A 79 4.40 -14.63 -14.74
CA GLY A 79 4.94 -14.85 -16.09
C GLY A 79 3.92 -14.56 -17.21
N ASP A 80 2.63 -14.52 -16.87
CA ASP A 80 1.52 -14.08 -17.73
C ASP A 80 1.34 -12.54 -17.74
N GLY A 81 2.24 -11.82 -17.08
CA GLY A 81 2.20 -10.36 -16.94
C GLY A 81 1.12 -9.84 -16.01
N LYS A 82 0.52 -10.69 -15.16
CA LYS A 82 -0.46 -10.25 -14.17
C LYS A 82 0.21 -9.82 -12.87
N LEU A 83 -0.31 -8.76 -12.26
CA LEU A 83 0.05 -8.41 -10.89
C LEU A 83 -0.76 -9.28 -9.93
N VAL A 84 -0.09 -9.92 -8.99
CA VAL A 84 -0.72 -10.81 -8.00
C VAL A 84 -0.26 -10.42 -6.60
N ILE A 85 -1.23 -10.30 -5.69
CA ILE A 85 -0.96 -10.13 -4.26
C ILE A 85 -1.21 -11.48 -3.59
N GLN A 86 -0.20 -11.97 -2.88
CA GLN A 86 -0.28 -13.23 -2.15
C GLN A 86 -0.17 -13.01 -0.64
N ASP A 87 -0.86 -13.86 0.12
CA ASP A 87 -0.67 -13.97 1.55
C ASP A 87 0.57 -14.82 1.91
N LYS A 88 0.83 -14.96 3.21
CA LYS A 88 1.93 -15.77 3.75
C LYS A 88 1.91 -17.23 3.30
N ALA A 89 0.72 -17.80 3.07
CA ALA A 89 0.55 -19.17 2.64
C ALA A 89 0.72 -19.34 1.12
N GLY A 90 0.98 -18.24 0.40
CA GLY A 90 1.07 -18.22 -1.06
C GLY A 90 -0.29 -18.17 -1.77
N GLY A 91 -1.39 -18.02 -1.02
CA GLY A 91 -2.73 -17.87 -1.56
C GLY A 91 -2.89 -16.49 -2.21
N ALA A 92 -3.44 -16.44 -3.43
CA ALA A 92 -3.72 -15.18 -4.11
C ALA A 92 -4.96 -14.50 -3.49
N VAL A 93 -4.79 -13.30 -2.93
CA VAL A 93 -5.90 -12.50 -2.37
C VAL A 93 -6.45 -11.49 -3.37
N TRP A 94 -5.66 -11.16 -4.39
CA TRP A 94 -6.04 -10.29 -5.50
C TRP A 94 -5.14 -10.55 -6.71
N SER A 95 -5.69 -10.37 -7.91
CA SER A 95 -4.94 -10.40 -9.17
C SER A 95 -5.53 -9.40 -10.15
N SER A 96 -4.70 -8.83 -11.02
CA SER A 96 -5.18 -7.98 -12.11
C SER A 96 -6.07 -8.76 -13.08
N SER A 97 -7.08 -8.10 -13.63
CA SER A 97 -8.00 -8.72 -14.59
C SER A 97 -7.29 -9.08 -15.89
N ALA A 98 -6.47 -8.16 -16.40
CA ALA A 98 -5.64 -8.32 -17.59
C ALA A 98 -4.18 -8.52 -17.22
N GLY A 99 -3.46 -9.22 -18.09
CA GLY A 99 -2.01 -9.39 -18.07
C GLY A 99 -1.43 -9.12 -19.45
N ALA A 100 -0.16 -9.48 -19.64
CA ALA A 100 0.55 -9.33 -20.90
C ALA A 100 0.81 -10.72 -21.53
N ALA A 101 -0.26 -11.47 -21.78
CA ALA A 101 -0.16 -12.83 -22.31
C ALA A 101 0.63 -12.85 -23.63
N GLY A 102 1.67 -13.67 -23.69
CA GLY A 102 2.57 -13.76 -24.86
C GLY A 102 3.74 -12.77 -24.85
N ALA A 103 3.83 -11.86 -23.87
CA ALA A 103 5.02 -11.04 -23.68
C ALA A 103 6.19 -11.89 -23.17
N SER A 104 7.36 -11.73 -23.79
CA SER A 104 8.61 -12.25 -23.24
C SER A 104 9.15 -11.26 -22.23
N ASN A 105 9.28 -11.68 -20.95
CA ASN A 105 9.77 -10.87 -19.83
C ASN A 105 8.91 -9.62 -19.54
N PRO A 106 7.69 -9.80 -19.01
CA PRO A 106 6.85 -8.67 -18.64
C PRO A 106 7.53 -7.80 -17.57
N VAL A 107 7.29 -6.50 -17.62
CA VAL A 107 7.75 -5.52 -16.63
C VAL A 107 6.54 -4.72 -16.14
N ALA A 108 6.51 -4.42 -14.84
CA ALA A 108 5.55 -3.51 -14.25
C ALA A 108 6.17 -2.11 -14.18
N GLN A 109 5.45 -1.11 -14.67
CA GLN A 109 5.86 0.29 -14.67
C GLN A 109 4.75 1.15 -14.07
N LEU A 110 5.13 2.15 -13.27
CA LEU A 110 4.23 3.19 -12.80
C LEU A 110 4.55 4.48 -13.56
N LEU A 111 3.60 4.99 -14.33
CA LEU A 111 3.72 6.22 -15.10
C LEU A 111 3.42 7.44 -14.21
N ASP A 112 3.85 8.62 -14.66
CA ASP A 112 3.57 9.88 -13.95
C ASP A 112 2.10 10.29 -13.99
N SER A 113 1.27 9.63 -14.82
CA SER A 113 -0.19 9.72 -14.78
C SER A 113 -0.81 8.88 -13.65
N GLY A 114 -0.02 8.05 -12.96
CA GLY A 114 -0.47 7.11 -11.93
C GLY A 114 -0.99 5.78 -12.46
N ASN A 115 -0.78 5.48 -13.75
CA ASN A 115 -1.12 4.19 -14.37
C ASN A 115 0.10 3.29 -14.49
#